data_AF-A0A1Y4G8E1-F1
#
_entry.id   AF-A0A1Y4G8E1-F1
#
_cell.length_a   1.000
_cell.length_b   1.000
_cell.length_c   1.000
_cell.angle_alpha   90.00
_cell.angle_beta   90.00
_cell.angle_gamma   90.00
#
_symmetry.space_group_name_H-M   'P 1'
#
loop_
_entity.id
_entity.type
_entity.pdbx_description
1 polymer ?
#
loop_
_entity_poly.entity_id
_entity_poly.type
_entity_poly.pdbx_seq_one_letter_code
_entity_poly.pdbx_strand_id
1 'polypeptide(L)'
;MSENERGSEIVQFAVTVPLLVLVVFATMQLGGMALAASQLSSEITRACRQFDAGGFERATDKEAFVEEGIVGASSQLRPESLHVERVRWERETRQEGSDSAGGAIEQRTSLLALSYDVRYELPSILDVPGLSGRSLERSVLGVFSEGRVIEVEVGP
;
A
#
# COMPACT_ATOMS: atom_id res chain seq x y z
N MET A 1 -44.46 -28.33 -35.92
CA MET A 1 -42.99 -28.24 -35.67
C MET A 1 -42.59 -27.02 -34.84
N SER A 2 -43.52 -26.14 -34.42
CA SER A 2 -43.17 -24.80 -33.91
C SER A 2 -43.09 -24.66 -32.37
N GLU A 3 -43.58 -25.64 -31.60
CA GLU A 3 -43.58 -25.56 -30.13
C GLU A 3 -42.23 -25.94 -29.50
N ASN A 4 -41.49 -26.84 -30.15
CA ASN A 4 -40.20 -27.33 -29.64
C ASN A 4 -39.07 -26.28 -29.80
N GLU A 5 -39.10 -25.48 -30.88
CA GLU A 5 -38.17 -24.35 -31.08
C GLU A 5 -38.44 -23.22 -30.08
N ARG A 6 -39.70 -22.83 -29.86
CA ARG A 6 -40.05 -21.81 -28.86
C ARG A 6 -39.68 -22.21 -27.43
N GLY A 7 -39.84 -23.50 -27.09
CA GLY A 7 -39.41 -24.01 -25.79
C GLY A 7 -37.89 -23.92 -25.59
N SER A 8 -37.10 -24.22 -26.63
CA SER A 8 -35.64 -24.10 -26.58
C SER A 8 -35.18 -22.65 -26.46
N GLU A 9 -35.81 -21.71 -27.17
CA GLU A 9 -35.47 -20.28 -27.11
C GLU A 9 -35.73 -19.70 -25.72
N ILE A 10 -36.83 -20.08 -25.07
CA ILE A 10 -37.17 -19.61 -23.72
C ILE A 10 -36.20 -20.17 -22.69
N VAL A 11 -35.85 -21.45 -22.76
CA VAL A 11 -34.86 -22.06 -21.85
C VAL A 11 -33.47 -21.46 -22.07
N GLN A 12 -33.09 -21.24 -23.33
CA GLN A 12 -31.84 -20.56 -23.66
C GLN A 12 -31.83 -19.15 -23.08
N PHE A 13 -32.89 -18.36 -23.22
CA PHE A 13 -32.95 -17.01 -22.64
C PHE A 13 -32.95 -17.03 -21.11
N ALA A 14 -33.72 -17.94 -20.49
CA ALA A 14 -33.82 -18.09 -19.04
C ALA A 14 -32.48 -18.50 -18.40
N VAL A 15 -31.60 -19.18 -19.13
CA VAL A 15 -30.25 -19.54 -18.66
C VAL A 15 -29.21 -18.49 -19.08
N THR A 16 -29.29 -17.99 -20.32
CA THR A 16 -28.29 -17.08 -20.90
C THR A 16 -28.33 -15.71 -20.23
N VAL A 17 -29.51 -15.17 -19.91
CA VAL A 17 -29.61 -13.85 -19.28
C VAL A 17 -28.98 -13.84 -17.87
N PRO A 18 -29.30 -14.78 -16.96
CA PRO A 18 -28.61 -14.85 -15.67
C PRO A 18 -27.10 -15.06 -15.80
N LEU A 19 -26.65 -15.90 -16.75
CA LEU A 19 -25.22 -16.10 -17.00
C LEU A 19 -24.54 -14.80 -17.47
N LEU A 20 -25.16 -14.05 -18.38
CA LEU A 20 -24.65 -12.75 -18.81
C LEU A 20 -24.57 -11.77 -17.64
N VAL A 21 -25.59 -11.71 -16.78
CA VAL A 21 -25.58 -10.86 -15.58
C VAL A 21 -24.45 -11.26 -14.63
N LEU A 22 -24.24 -12.56 -14.42
CA LEU A 22 -23.13 -13.07 -13.60
C LEU A 22 -21.77 -12.67 -14.19
N VAL A 23 -21.59 -12.73 -15.51
CA VAL A 23 -20.36 -12.31 -16.18
C VAL A 23 -20.13 -10.80 -16.01
N VAL A 24 -21.17 -9.97 -16.20
CA VAL A 24 -21.07 -8.52 -15.97
C VAL A 24 -20.67 -8.25 -14.52
N PHE A 25 -21.26 -8.96 -13.57
CA PHE A 25 -20.92 -8.77 -12.18
C PHE A 25 -19.48 -9.18 -11.86
N ALA A 26 -19.04 -10.35 -12.35
CA ALA A 26 -17.67 -10.83 -12.15
C ALA A 26 -16.65 -9.86 -12.74
N THR A 27 -16.92 -9.29 -13.92
CA THR A 27 -16.04 -8.28 -14.55
C THR A 27 -16.00 -6.97 -13.76
N MET A 28 -17.14 -6.47 -13.27
CA MET A 28 -17.18 -5.31 -12.37
C MET A 28 -16.40 -5.56 -11.08
N GLN A 29 -16.55 -6.74 -10.49
CA GLN A 29 -15.87 -7.13 -9.25
C GLN A 29 -14.35 -7.21 -9.47
N LEU A 30 -13.91 -7.83 -10.56
CA LEU A 30 -12.49 -7.86 -10.95
C LEU A 30 -11.93 -6.46 -11.19
N GLY A 31 -12.69 -5.60 -11.87
CA GLY A 31 -12.31 -4.20 -12.09
C GLY A 31 -12.17 -3.43 -10.78
N GLY A 32 -13.11 -3.60 -9.85
CA GLY A 32 -13.06 -2.97 -8.52
C GLY A 32 -11.84 -3.42 -7.71
N MET A 33 -11.53 -4.72 -7.72
CA MET A 33 -10.35 -5.26 -7.05
C MET A 33 -9.05 -4.70 -7.65
N ALA A 34 -8.95 -4.59 -8.97
CA ALA A 34 -7.78 -4.02 -9.64
C ALA A 34 -7.58 -2.52 -9.35
N LEU A 35 -8.67 -1.77 -9.24
CA LEU A 35 -8.64 -0.36 -8.85
C LEU A 35 -8.18 -0.20 -7.39
N ALA A 36 -8.73 -0.98 -6.46
CA ALA A 36 -8.34 -0.94 -5.05
C ALA A 36 -6.85 -1.29 -4.87
N ALA A 37 -6.35 -2.28 -5.61
CA ALA A 37 -4.92 -2.61 -5.61
C ALA A 37 -4.04 -1.45 -6.11
N SER A 38 -4.49 -0.76 -7.15
CA SER A 38 -3.76 0.40 -7.72
C SER A 38 -3.76 1.59 -6.76
N GLN A 39 -4.89 1.86 -6.12
CA GLN A 39 -5.03 2.90 -5.09
C GLN A 39 -4.11 2.63 -3.91
N LEU A 40 -4.19 1.42 -3.33
CA LEU A 40 -3.33 1.02 -2.22
C LEU A 40 -1.84 1.19 -2.58
N SER A 41 -1.45 0.82 -3.80
CA SER A 41 -0.05 0.97 -4.22
C SER A 41 0.41 2.42 -4.30
N SER A 42 -0.43 3.29 -4.85
CA SER A 42 -0.16 4.73 -4.93
C SER A 42 -0.06 5.37 -3.54
N GLU A 43 -0.93 4.94 -2.63
CA GLU A 43 -1.05 5.51 -1.30
C GLU A 43 0.05 5.03 -0.35
N ILE A 44 0.44 3.75 -0.41
CA ILE A 44 1.67 3.27 0.26
C ILE A 44 2.87 4.11 -0.19
N THR A 45 2.99 4.37 -1.50
CA THR A 45 4.10 5.20 -2.01
C THR A 45 4.04 6.62 -1.47
N ARG A 46 2.83 7.19 -1.34
CA ARG A 46 2.61 8.52 -0.76
C ARG A 46 2.92 8.54 0.73
N ALA A 47 2.47 7.55 1.49
CA ALA A 47 2.72 7.40 2.92
C ALA A 47 4.23 7.29 3.20
N CYS A 48 4.95 6.50 2.40
CA CYS A 48 6.42 6.47 2.45
C CYS A 48 7.03 7.87 2.23
N ARG A 49 6.54 8.66 1.27
CA ARG A 49 7.09 10.02 1.06
C ARG A 49 6.83 10.98 2.20
N GLN A 50 5.75 10.81 2.94
CA GLN A 50 5.35 11.67 4.05
C GLN A 50 5.71 11.08 5.40
N PHE A 51 6.52 10.03 5.40
CA PHE A 51 6.82 9.25 6.60
C PHE A 51 7.62 10.08 7.61
N ASP A 52 7.07 10.24 8.82
CA ASP A 52 7.74 10.89 9.93
C ASP A 52 8.62 9.87 10.68
N ALA A 53 9.90 9.80 10.30
CA ALA A 53 10.88 8.92 10.93
C ALA A 53 11.06 9.21 12.43
N GLY A 54 11.09 10.48 12.83
CA GLY A 54 11.29 10.87 14.22
C GLY A 54 10.07 10.62 15.10
N GLY A 55 8.86 10.70 14.54
CA GLY A 55 7.62 10.23 15.17
C GLY A 55 7.57 8.71 15.30
N PHE A 56 7.91 8.01 14.22
CA PHE A 56 7.93 6.54 14.17
C PHE A 56 8.81 5.94 15.26
N GLU A 57 10.00 6.48 15.49
CA GLU A 57 10.89 5.95 16.52
C GLU A 57 10.37 6.09 17.94
N ARG A 58 9.63 7.16 18.22
CA ARG A 58 9.04 7.41 19.54
C ARG A 58 7.75 6.61 19.76
N ALA A 59 7.12 6.14 18.69
CA ALA A 59 5.91 5.32 18.79
C ALA A 59 6.18 4.02 19.56
N THR A 60 5.33 3.69 20.53
CA THR A 60 5.39 2.42 21.26
C THR A 60 4.96 1.26 20.39
N ASP A 61 3.93 1.48 19.57
CA ASP A 61 3.43 0.53 18.59
C ASP A 61 3.87 0.97 17.19
N LYS A 62 4.75 0.18 16.57
CA LYS A 62 5.29 0.47 15.24
C LYS A 62 4.31 0.10 14.13
N GLU A 63 3.54 -0.97 14.33
CA GLU A 63 2.58 -1.47 13.35
C GLU A 63 1.41 -0.49 13.22
N ALA A 64 0.83 -0.11 14.37
CA ALA A 64 -0.23 0.90 14.41
C ALA A 64 0.22 2.25 13.82
N PHE A 65 1.46 2.69 14.10
CA PHE A 65 1.96 3.96 13.54
C PHE A 65 2.04 3.93 12.01
N VAL A 66 2.54 2.83 11.43
CA VAL A 66 2.63 2.70 9.97
C VAL A 66 1.23 2.60 9.36
N GLU A 67 0.33 1.85 10.00
CA GLU A 67 -1.07 1.73 9.58
C GLU A 67 -1.77 3.10 9.57
N GLU A 68 -1.68 3.85 10.66
CA GLU A 68 -2.19 5.21 10.79
C GLU A 68 -1.56 6.17 9.76
N GLY A 69 -0.28 5.99 9.43
CA GLY A 69 0.40 6.77 8.40
C GLY A 69 -0.14 6.48 6.99
N ILE A 70 -0.41 5.21 6.67
CA ILE A 70 -1.00 4.80 5.38
C ILE A 70 -2.45 5.27 5.28
N VAL A 71 -3.24 5.05 6.32
CA VAL A 71 -4.64 5.52 6.39
C VAL A 71 -4.69 7.05 6.36
N GLY A 72 -3.83 7.75 7.10
CA GLY A 72 -3.77 9.21 7.11
C GLY A 72 -3.40 9.81 5.75
N ALA A 73 -2.63 9.09 4.93
CA ALA A 73 -2.31 9.50 3.56
C ALA A 73 -3.45 9.23 2.56
N SER A 74 -4.49 8.48 2.95
CA SER A 74 -5.58 8.00 2.11
C SER A 74 -6.97 8.37 2.64
N SER A 75 -7.78 9.04 1.82
CA SER A 75 -9.21 9.22 2.11
C SER A 75 -10.09 8.12 1.50
N GLN A 76 -9.50 7.14 0.80
CA GLN A 76 -10.23 6.18 -0.04
C GLN A 76 -10.12 4.73 0.46
N LEU A 77 -9.08 4.40 1.24
CA LEU A 77 -8.98 3.08 1.88
C LEU A 77 -9.96 2.99 3.05
N ARG A 78 -10.45 1.77 3.27
CA ARG A 78 -11.20 1.42 4.48
C ARG A 78 -10.20 1.10 5.58
N PRO A 79 -10.13 1.89 6.66
CA PRO A 79 -9.19 1.67 7.75
C PRO A 79 -9.33 0.26 8.33
N GLU A 80 -10.56 -0.19 8.55
CA GLU A 80 -10.89 -1.50 9.12
C GLU A 80 -10.45 -2.71 8.27
N SER A 81 -10.07 -2.48 7.01
CA SER A 81 -9.65 -3.52 6.08
C SER A 81 -8.13 -3.53 5.84
N LEU A 82 -7.40 -2.56 6.41
CA LEU A 82 -5.96 -2.43 6.28
C LEU A 82 -5.28 -2.97 7.55
N HIS A 83 -4.29 -3.83 7.37
CA HIS A 83 -3.47 -4.34 8.46
C HIS A 83 -2.00 -4.25 8.08
N VAL A 84 -1.19 -3.75 9.01
CA VAL A 84 0.27 -3.74 8.86
C VAL A 84 0.86 -4.75 9.83
N GLU A 85 1.73 -5.61 9.31
CA GLU A 85 2.38 -6.65 10.11
C GLU A 85 3.89 -6.70 9.82
N ARG A 86 4.62 -7.33 10.74
CA ARG A 86 6.04 -7.70 10.57
C ARG A 86 6.92 -6.48 10.33
N VAL A 87 6.62 -5.37 10.99
CA VAL A 87 7.43 -4.15 10.90
C VAL A 87 8.82 -4.41 11.47
N ARG A 88 9.85 -4.27 10.63
CA ARG A 88 11.25 -4.28 11.04
C ARG A 88 11.91 -3.00 10.58
N TRP A 89 12.76 -2.45 11.42
CA TRP A 89 13.46 -1.22 11.12
C TRP A 89 14.89 -1.25 11.66
N GLU A 90 15.74 -0.48 11.00
CA GLU A 90 17.15 -0.32 11.35
C GLU A 90 17.54 1.14 11.16
N ARG A 91 18.35 1.66 12.07
CA ARG A 91 18.91 3.02 11.97
C ARG A 91 20.39 2.94 11.65
N GLU A 92 20.78 3.66 10.61
CA GLU A 92 22.18 3.85 10.23
C GLU A 92 22.53 5.33 10.32
N THR A 93 23.64 5.66 10.98
CA THR A 93 24.19 7.02 10.95
C THR A 93 25.47 7.03 10.15
N ARG A 94 25.48 7.76 9.05
CA ARG A 94 26.63 7.92 8.16
C ARG A 94 27.30 9.26 8.42
N GLN A 95 28.60 9.24 8.64
CA GLN A 95 29.42 10.43 8.89
C GLN A 95 30.46 10.51 7.76
N GLU A 96 30.44 11.60 6.99
CA GLU A 96 31.39 11.87 5.92
C GLU A 96 32.13 13.17 6.23
N GLY A 97 33.44 13.08 6.43
CA GLY A 97 34.32 14.23 6.62
C GLY A 97 35.16 14.47 5.38
N SER A 98 35.30 15.74 4.98
CA SER A 98 36.26 16.18 3.96
C SER A 98 37.19 17.21 4.58
N ASP A 99 38.44 16.83 4.82
CA ASP A 99 39.50 17.76 5.21
C ASP A 99 40.09 18.40 3.95
N SER A 100 39.89 19.71 3.80
CA SER A 100 40.60 20.53 2.81
C SER A 100 41.36 21.63 3.53
N ALA A 101 42.50 22.05 2.96
CA ALA A 101 43.46 22.96 3.58
C ALA A 101 42.94 24.39 3.92
N GLY A 102 41.62 24.64 3.81
CA GLY A 102 40.96 25.90 4.17
C GLY A 102 39.68 25.74 5.02
N GLY A 103 39.39 24.55 5.54
CA GLY A 103 38.24 24.28 6.41
C GLY A 103 37.82 22.81 6.41
N ALA A 104 37.21 22.36 7.51
CA ALA A 104 36.66 21.01 7.63
C ALA A 104 35.15 21.04 7.38
N ILE A 105 34.66 20.16 6.50
CA ILE A 105 33.22 19.93 6.33
C ILE A 105 32.92 18.54 6.88
N GLU A 106 32.14 18.49 7.96
CA GLU A 106 31.67 17.25 8.57
C GLU A 106 30.17 17.09 8.32
N GLN A 107 29.81 16.07 7.55
CA GLN A 107 28.43 15.75 7.20
C GLN A 107 27.97 14.53 7.99
N ARG A 108 26.94 14.69 8.84
CA ARG A 108 26.26 13.58 9.53
C ARG A 108 24.86 13.39 8.95
N THR A 109 24.59 12.20 8.42
CA THR A 109 23.30 11.81 7.85
C THR A 109 22.73 10.64 8.65
N SER A 110 21.51 10.77 9.16
CA SER A 110 20.80 9.65 9.80
C SER A 110 19.78 9.06 8.83
N LEU A 111 19.87 7.76 8.62
CA LEU A 111 19.01 6.97 7.76
C LEU A 111 18.22 5.96 8.59
N LEU A 112 16.94 5.82 8.28
CA LEU A 112 16.04 4.82 8.84
C LEU A 112 15.62 3.88 7.72
N ALA A 113 16.09 2.64 7.74
CA ALA A 113 15.58 1.57 6.89
C ALA A 113 14.35 0.95 7.57
N LEU A 114 13.26 0.84 6.84
CA LEU A 114 11.99 0.30 7.31
C LEU A 114 11.47 -0.75 6.33
N SER A 115 11.01 -1.87 6.87
CA SER A 115 10.37 -2.94 6.12
C SER A 115 9.10 -3.37 6.84
N TYR A 116 8.02 -3.61 6.09
CA TYR A 116 6.74 -4.05 6.66
C TYR A 116 5.88 -4.73 5.60
N ASP A 117 4.96 -5.58 6.04
CA ASP A 117 3.97 -6.22 5.19
C ASP A 117 2.62 -5.53 5.38
N VAL A 118 1.99 -5.16 4.27
CA VAL A 118 0.65 -4.58 4.26
C VAL A 118 -0.32 -5.61 3.71
N ARG A 119 -1.36 -5.92 4.49
CA ARG A 119 -2.51 -6.70 4.03
C ARG A 119 -3.72 -5.78 3.92
N TYR A 120 -4.43 -5.86 2.80
CA TYR A 120 -5.66 -5.12 2.58
C TYR A 120 -6.78 -6.05 2.10
N GLU A 121 -7.88 -6.11 2.85
CA GLU A 121 -9.07 -6.87 2.45
C GLU A 121 -9.84 -6.12 1.36
N LEU A 122 -10.02 -6.78 0.21
CA LEU A 122 -10.67 -6.16 -0.95
C LEU A 122 -12.19 -6.16 -0.75
N PRO A 123 -12.86 -5.02 -1.02
CA PRO A 123 -14.31 -4.95 -0.93
C PRO A 123 -14.95 -5.85 -2.00
N SER A 124 -15.88 -6.68 -1.57
CA SER A 124 -16.68 -7.54 -2.45
C SER A 124 -18.08 -6.96 -2.64
N ILE A 125 -18.58 -6.95 -3.88
CA ILE A 125 -19.92 -6.41 -4.19
C ILE A 125 -20.99 -7.52 -4.04
N LEU A 126 -20.65 -8.78 -4.33
CA LEU A 126 -21.49 -9.96 -4.06
C LEU A 126 -20.64 -11.04 -3.40
N ASP A 127 -21.29 -11.84 -2.57
CA ASP A 127 -20.66 -13.03 -2.03
C ASP A 127 -20.62 -14.14 -3.08
N VAL A 128 -19.65 -14.06 -4.00
CA VAL A 128 -19.46 -15.02 -5.09
C VAL A 128 -18.35 -15.99 -4.69
N PRO A 129 -18.63 -17.32 -4.63
CA PRO A 129 -17.63 -18.32 -4.33
C PRO A 129 -16.40 -18.18 -5.23
N GLY A 130 -15.22 -18.06 -4.62
CA GLY A 130 -13.94 -17.87 -5.32
C GLY A 130 -13.55 -16.42 -5.61
N LEU A 131 -14.46 -15.44 -5.42
CA LEU A 131 -14.18 -14.01 -5.61
C LEU A 131 -14.37 -13.17 -4.33
N SER A 132 -15.03 -13.72 -3.30
CA SER A 132 -15.15 -13.11 -1.97
C SER A 132 -13.93 -13.31 -1.07
N GLY A 133 -13.78 -12.46 -0.06
CA GLY A 133 -12.75 -12.60 0.99
C GLY A 133 -11.33 -12.53 0.45
N ARG A 134 -11.12 -11.83 -0.67
CA ARG A 134 -9.79 -11.67 -1.27
C ARG A 134 -9.04 -10.60 -0.52
N SER A 135 -7.79 -10.87 -0.19
CA SER A 135 -6.88 -9.88 0.38
C SER A 135 -5.72 -9.64 -0.57
N LEU A 136 -5.21 -8.42 -0.59
CA LEU A 136 -3.94 -8.09 -1.21
C LEU A 136 -2.86 -8.03 -0.14
N GLU A 137 -1.76 -8.73 -0.34
CA GLU A 137 -0.61 -8.69 0.56
C GLU A 137 0.59 -8.10 -0.20
N ARG A 138 1.29 -7.16 0.42
CA ARG A 138 2.43 -6.49 -0.19
C ARG A 138 3.50 -6.18 0.85
N SER A 139 4.71 -6.65 0.60
CA SER A 139 5.90 -6.21 1.33
C SER A 139 6.38 -4.86 0.82
N VAL A 140 6.68 -3.95 1.74
CA VAL A 140 7.20 -2.61 1.49
C VAL A 140 8.57 -2.46 2.11
N LEU A 141 9.49 -1.89 1.35
CA LEU A 141 10.84 -1.57 1.78
C LEU A 141 11.06 -0.08 1.50
N GLY A 142 11.41 0.68 2.53
CA GLY A 142 11.65 2.10 2.47
C GLY A 142 12.93 2.48 3.21
N VAL A 143 13.63 3.50 2.72
CA VAL A 143 14.75 4.12 3.42
C VAL A 143 14.44 5.61 3.53
N PHE A 144 14.43 6.12 4.75
CA PHE A 144 14.05 7.50 5.06
C PHE A 144 15.24 8.25 5.65
N SER A 145 15.51 9.46 5.15
CA SER A 145 16.53 10.34 5.71
C SER A 145 15.89 11.27 6.75
N GLU A 146 16.30 11.16 8.01
CA GLU A 146 15.72 11.94 9.12
C GLU A 146 16.35 13.34 9.24
N GLY A 147 17.53 13.53 8.64
CA GLY A 147 18.20 14.82 8.60
C GLY A 147 19.62 14.70 8.06
N ARG A 148 20.12 15.81 7.51
CA ARG A 148 21.51 15.99 7.12
C ARG A 148 22.06 17.21 7.85
N VAL A 149 22.95 16.97 8.80
CA VAL A 149 23.69 18.03 9.49
C VAL A 149 25.01 18.21 8.75
N ILE A 150 25.32 19.44 8.37
CA ILE A 150 26.60 19.81 7.76
C ILE A 150 27.24 20.82 8.70
N GLU A 151 28.26 20.39 9.41
CA GLU A 151 29.12 21.27 10.20
C GLU A 151 30.24 21.77 9.30
N VAL A 152 30.42 23.09 9.25
CA VAL A 152 31.47 23.75 8.45
C VAL A 152 32.37 24.50 9.42
N GLU A 153 33.59 24.02 9.58
CA GLU A 153 34.63 24.69 10.34
C GLU A 153 35.42 25.59 9.38
N VAL A 154 35.31 26.91 9.58
CA VAL A 154 36.03 27.90 8.77
C VAL A 154 37.37 28.18 9.46
N GLY A 155 38.48 27.95 8.75
CA GLY A 155 39.82 28.25 9.25
C GLY A 155 40.01 29.75 9.57
N PRO A 156 40.98 30.10 10.44
CA PRO A 156 41.23 31.47 10.89
C PRO A 156 41.64 32.45 9.78
#